data_AF-A0A9P6IES0-F1
#
_entry.id   AF-A0A9P6IES0-F1
#
_cell.length_a   1.000
_cell.length_b   1.000
_cell.length_c   1.000
_cell.angle_alpha   90.00
_cell.angle_beta   90.00
_cell.angle_gamma   90.00
#
_symmetry.space_group_name_H-M   'P 1'
#
loop_
_entity.id
_entity.type
_entity.pdbx_description
1 polymer ?
#
loop_
_entity_poly.entity_id
_entity_poly.type
_entity_poly.pdbx_seq_one_letter_code
_entity_poly.pdbx_strand_id
1 'polypeptide(L)'
;MDSNGDWCGTIVLKESFFSSVGDILEFAAISDARDFSMEELDTWNYYVPEDREVSEWQLYYALFIVWNREHTVAERVGLAKIYKRAYDVASFDPGKAWREIILE
;
A
#
# COMPACT_ATOMS: atom_id res chain seq x y z
N MET A 1 -5.64 4.68 5.50
CA MET A 1 -4.82 5.44 6.46
C MET A 1 -3.91 4.47 7.17
N ASP A 2 -2.77 4.93 7.67
CA ASP A 2 -1.88 4.12 8.50
C ASP A 2 -2.39 4.03 9.95
N SER A 3 -1.61 3.41 10.84
CA SER A 3 -1.97 3.25 12.26
C SER A 3 -2.00 4.57 13.05
N ASN A 4 -1.44 5.66 12.51
CA ASN A 4 -1.50 7.00 13.09
C ASN A 4 -2.68 7.81 12.55
N GLY A 5 -3.43 7.28 11.57
CA GLY A 5 -4.50 7.99 10.89
C GLY A 5 -4.01 8.86 9.74
N ASP A 6 -2.75 8.74 9.33
CA ASP A 6 -2.18 9.53 8.25
C ASP A 6 -2.49 8.89 6.88
N TRP A 7 -2.58 9.74 5.86
CA TRP A 7 -2.69 9.26 4.48
C TRP A 7 -1.36 8.64 4.05
N CYS A 8 -1.40 7.37 3.66
CA CYS A 8 -0.20 6.54 3.49
C CYS A 8 0.00 6.00 2.07
N GLY A 9 -0.91 6.28 1.14
CA GLY A 9 -0.82 5.81 -0.24
C GLY A 9 -2.15 5.78 -1.00
N THR A 10 -2.10 5.31 -2.24
CA THR A 10 -3.27 5.08 -3.09
C THR A 10 -3.42 3.60 -3.42
N ILE A 11 -4.64 3.21 -3.77
CA ILE A 11 -4.95 1.87 -4.27
C ILE A 11 -5.95 1.97 -5.44
N VAL A 12 -5.67 1.22 -6.50
CA VAL A 12 -6.61 0.94 -7.57
C VAL A 12 -7.35 -0.35 -7.24
N LEU A 13 -8.66 -0.21 -7.04
CA LEU A 13 -9.58 -1.28 -6.64
C LEU A 13 -10.63 -1.51 -7.72
N LYS A 14 -11.06 -2.77 -7.86
CA LYS A 14 -12.30 -3.09 -8.60
C LYS A 14 -13.50 -2.63 -7.78
N GLU A 15 -14.57 -2.22 -8.46
CA GLU A 15 -15.81 -1.75 -7.84
C GLU A 15 -16.40 -2.76 -6.83
N SER A 16 -16.25 -4.07 -7.09
CA SER A 16 -16.68 -5.14 -6.19
C SER A 16 -16.04 -5.11 -4.80
N PHE A 17 -14.95 -4.37 -4.61
CA PHE A 17 -14.24 -4.26 -3.33
C PHE A 17 -14.47 -2.93 -2.61
N PHE A 18 -15.35 -2.06 -3.13
CA PHE A 18 -15.62 -0.74 -2.52
C PHE A 18 -16.29 -0.83 -1.15
N SER A 19 -16.93 -1.95 -0.81
CA SER A 19 -17.43 -2.21 0.55
C SER A 19 -16.33 -2.27 1.60
N SER A 20 -15.08 -2.50 1.19
CA SER A 20 -13.91 -2.61 2.09
C SER A 20 -13.30 -1.23 2.41
N VAL A 21 -13.92 -0.14 1.93
CA VAL A 21 -13.45 1.22 2.21
C VAL A 21 -13.66 1.52 3.70
N GLY A 22 -12.55 1.80 4.39
CA GLY A 22 -12.52 2.05 5.83
C GLY A 22 -12.00 0.87 6.66
N ASP A 23 -11.84 -0.30 6.03
CA ASP A 23 -11.28 -1.48 6.71
C ASP A 23 -9.75 -1.46 6.77
N ILE A 24 -9.19 -2.32 7.64
CA ILE A 24 -7.76 -2.64 7.65
C ILE A 24 -7.49 -3.66 6.55
N LEU A 25 -6.59 -3.31 5.63
CA LEU A 25 -6.26 -4.12 4.45
C LEU A 25 -4.83 -4.66 4.55
N GLU A 26 -4.61 -5.87 4.05
CA GLU A 26 -3.29 -6.49 3.99
C GLU A 26 -2.61 -6.24 2.64
N PHE A 27 -1.37 -5.76 2.69
CA PHE A 27 -0.60 -5.42 1.50
C PHE A 27 0.71 -6.20 1.44
N ALA A 28 1.06 -6.68 0.25
CA ALA A 28 2.37 -7.26 -0.05
C ALA A 28 3.19 -6.29 -0.90
N ALA A 29 4.23 -5.68 -0.33
CA ALA A 29 5.18 -4.86 -1.09
C ALA A 29 5.99 -5.75 -2.06
N ILE A 30 6.06 -5.36 -3.34
CA ILE A 30 6.73 -6.12 -4.40
C ILE A 30 8.04 -5.48 -4.84
N SER A 31 8.01 -4.16 -5.05
CA SER A 31 9.16 -3.42 -5.56
C SER A 31 9.09 -1.97 -5.15
N ASP A 32 10.23 -1.28 -5.27
CA ASP A 32 10.25 0.16 -5.22
C ASP A 32 9.42 0.75 -6.37
N ALA A 33 8.73 1.85 -6.08
CA ALA A 33 7.97 2.62 -7.03
C ALA A 33 8.56 4.02 -7.14
N ARG A 34 8.53 4.56 -8.36
CA ARG A 34 8.72 5.99 -8.58
C ARG A 34 7.46 6.73 -8.14
N ASP A 35 7.61 8.02 -7.84
CA ASP A 35 6.58 8.95 -7.36
C ASP A 35 5.19 8.77 -8.00
N PHE A 36 4.16 9.25 -7.32
CA PHE A 36 2.80 9.26 -7.88
C PHE A 36 2.78 10.09 -9.17
N SER A 37 2.06 9.64 -10.19
CA SER A 37 1.89 10.46 -11.39
C SER A 37 1.02 11.68 -11.05
N MET A 38 1.09 12.75 -11.86
CA MET A 38 0.22 13.92 -11.71
C MET A 38 -1.29 13.58 -11.83
N GLU A 39 -1.65 12.43 -12.39
CA GLU A 39 -3.04 11.93 -12.40
C GLU A 39 -3.46 11.27 -11.08
N GLU A 40 -2.50 10.84 -10.24
CA GLU A 40 -2.75 10.14 -8.98
C GLU A 40 -2.77 11.08 -7.75
N LEU A 41 -2.17 12.28 -7.84
CA LEU A 41 -2.19 13.30 -6.77
C LEU A 41 -2.25 14.74 -7.32
N ASP A 42 -3.25 15.50 -6.86
CA ASP A 42 -3.38 16.97 -7.06
C ASP A 42 -3.11 17.75 -5.74
N THR A 43 -2.45 17.14 -4.74
CA THR A 43 -2.25 17.79 -3.44
C THR A 43 -0.92 17.40 -2.77
N TRP A 44 -0.27 18.41 -2.19
CA TRP A 44 1.01 18.30 -1.46
C TRP A 44 0.83 17.50 -0.16
N ASN A 45 1.67 16.47 0.07
CA ASN A 45 1.64 15.64 1.28
C ASN A 45 2.94 15.75 2.08
N TYR A 46 2.82 15.65 3.42
CA TYR A 46 3.92 15.80 4.40
C TYR A 46 5.06 14.76 4.29
N TYR A 47 4.94 13.77 3.40
CA TYR A 47 5.96 12.75 3.14
C TYR A 47 6.88 13.09 1.96
N VAL A 48 6.73 14.26 1.34
CA VAL A 48 7.60 14.72 0.24
C VAL A 48 8.80 15.47 0.85
N PRO A 49 9.99 14.86 0.97
CA PRO A 49 11.20 15.59 1.35
C PRO A 49 11.57 16.68 0.32
N GLU A 50 12.22 17.74 0.82
CA GLU A 50 12.59 18.95 0.08
C GLU A 50 13.54 18.69 -1.11
N ASP A 51 14.31 17.59 -1.07
CA ASP A 51 15.16 17.14 -2.17
C ASP A 51 14.40 16.23 -3.14
N ARG A 52 14.04 16.79 -4.30
CA ARG A 52 13.27 16.14 -5.37
C ARG A 52 13.79 14.74 -5.75
N GLU A 53 15.11 14.55 -5.86
CA GLU A 53 15.68 13.26 -6.29
C GLU A 53 15.50 12.14 -5.25
N VAL A 54 15.49 12.47 -3.95
CA VAL A 54 15.27 11.49 -2.85
C VAL A 54 13.77 11.23 -2.63
N SER A 55 12.94 12.23 -2.92
CA SER A 55 11.48 12.16 -2.92
C SER A 55 10.93 11.14 -3.95
N GLU A 56 11.59 11.02 -5.10
CA GLU A 56 11.08 10.22 -6.22
C GLU A 56 10.94 8.72 -5.93
N TRP A 57 11.61 8.17 -4.91
CA TRP A 57 11.68 6.72 -4.64
C TRP A 57 11.24 6.34 -3.22
N GLN A 58 10.32 7.11 -2.62
CA GLN A 58 9.78 6.86 -1.29
C GLN A 58 8.53 5.97 -1.27
N LEU A 59 8.23 5.28 -2.38
CA LEU A 59 7.04 4.44 -2.52
C LEU A 59 7.39 2.97 -2.77
N TYR A 60 6.49 2.08 -2.35
CA TYR A 60 6.41 0.70 -2.79
C TYR A 60 5.25 0.53 -3.76
N TYR A 61 5.46 -0.25 -4.83
CA TYR A 61 4.36 -0.96 -5.45
C TYR A 61 3.95 -2.11 -4.52
N ALA A 62 2.67 -2.18 -4.19
CA ALA A 62 2.12 -3.19 -3.29
C ALA A 62 0.86 -3.84 -3.86
N LEU A 63 0.66 -5.12 -3.58
CA LEU A 63 -0.59 -5.82 -3.87
C LEU A 63 -1.51 -5.76 -2.68
N PHE A 64 -2.75 -5.38 -2.88
CA PHE A 64 -3.80 -5.74 -1.92
C PHE A 64 -4.16 -7.20 -2.16
N ILE A 65 -4.02 -8.00 -1.10
CA ILE A 65 -4.29 -9.44 -1.14
C ILE A 65 -5.44 -9.81 -0.20
N VAL A 66 -6.23 -10.78 -0.61
CA VAL A 66 -7.27 -11.40 0.22
C VAL A 66 -7.05 -12.89 0.25
N TRP A 67 -7.14 -13.47 1.45
CA TRP A 67 -6.97 -14.89 1.65
C TRP A 67 -8.26 -15.66 1.42
N ASN A 68 -8.13 -16.89 0.90
CA ASN A 68 -9.21 -17.86 0.99
C ASN A 68 -9.53 -18.20 2.47
N ARG A 69 -10.64 -18.91 2.70
CA ARG A 69 -11.10 -19.26 4.06
C ARG A 69 -10.08 -20.07 4.87
N GLU A 70 -9.20 -20.78 4.18
CA GLU A 70 -8.18 -21.65 4.79
C GLU A 70 -6.85 -20.95 5.03
N HIS A 71 -6.70 -19.68 4.62
CA HIS A 71 -5.45 -18.91 4.68
C HIS A 71 -4.26 -19.60 3.99
N THR A 72 -4.53 -20.30 2.88
CA THR A 72 -3.51 -21.04 2.10
C THR A 72 -3.20 -20.41 0.75
N VAL A 73 -4.18 -19.74 0.15
CA VAL A 73 -4.06 -19.10 -1.17
C VAL A 73 -4.50 -17.65 -1.05
N ALA A 74 -3.67 -16.75 -1.58
CA ALA A 74 -3.94 -15.33 -1.64
C ALA A 74 -4.34 -14.92 -3.06
N GLU A 75 -5.42 -14.16 -3.19
CA GLU A 75 -5.84 -13.56 -4.45
C GLU A 75 -5.40 -12.09 -4.50
N ARG A 76 -4.89 -11.66 -5.66
CA ARG A 76 -4.61 -10.24 -5.91
C ARG A 76 -5.88 -9.49 -6.29
N VAL A 77 -6.33 -8.62 -5.40
CA VAL A 77 -7.60 -7.88 -5.56
C VAL A 77 -7.39 -6.41 -5.93
N GLY A 78 -6.19 -5.86 -5.72
CA GLY A 78 -5.85 -4.48 -6.05
C GLY A 78 -4.37 -4.23 -6.23
N LEU A 79 -4.03 -3.08 -6.80
CA LEU A 79 -2.66 -2.58 -6.93
C LEU A 79 -2.55 -1.23 -6.21
N ALA A 80 -1.54 -1.08 -5.37
CA ALA A 80 -1.32 0.09 -4.54
C ALA A 80 0.07 0.68 -4.73
N LYS A 81 0.16 1.96 -4.39
CA LYS A 81 1.41 2.67 -4.14
C LYS A 81 1.38 3.19 -2.71
N ILE A 82 2.33 2.75 -1.89
CA ILE A 82 2.34 3.03 -0.45
C ILE A 82 3.68 3.66 -0.07
N TYR A 83 3.67 4.68 0.79
CA TYR A 83 4.93 5.23 1.32
C TYR A 83 5.72 4.18 2.08
N LYS A 84 7.00 4.03 1.74
CA LYS A 84 7.91 3.08 2.40
C LYS A 84 7.93 3.29 3.91
N ARG A 85 8.02 4.54 4.35
CA ARG A 85 7.98 4.90 5.76
C ARG A 85 6.69 4.43 6.44
N ALA A 86 5.53 4.68 5.83
CA ALA A 86 4.26 4.26 6.40
C ALA A 86 4.17 2.73 6.49
N TYR A 87 4.59 2.03 5.43
CA TYR A 87 4.63 0.57 5.40
C TYR A 87 5.58 -0.01 6.47
N ASP A 88 6.75 0.59 6.66
CA ASP A 88 7.80 0.08 7.53
C ASP A 88 7.55 0.35 9.01
N VAL A 89 6.98 1.51 9.37
CA VAL A 89 6.86 1.93 10.78
C VAL A 89 5.45 2.25 11.26
N ALA A 90 4.46 2.34 10.35
CA ALA A 90 3.09 2.72 10.68
C ALA A 90 2.04 1.71 10.18
N SER A 91 2.45 0.49 9.86
CA SER A 91 1.51 -0.62 9.60
C SER A 91 0.74 -0.98 10.87
N PHE A 92 -0.53 -1.37 10.72
CA PHE A 92 -1.33 -1.93 11.82
C PHE A 92 -0.71 -3.24 12.34
N ASP A 93 -0.95 -3.57 13.62
CA ASP A 93 -0.51 -4.83 14.23
C ASP A 93 -0.93 -6.04 13.37
N PRO A 94 -0.03 -7.01 13.07
CA PRO A 94 1.31 -7.23 13.65
C PRO A 94 2.46 -6.42 13.02
N GLY A 95 2.14 -5.48 12.12
CA GLY A 95 3.10 -4.67 11.40
C GLY A 95 3.72 -5.42 10.20
N LYS A 96 4.84 -4.89 9.71
CA LYS A 96 5.59 -5.46 8.59
C LYS A 96 6.16 -6.83 8.97
N ALA A 97 5.81 -7.84 8.18
CA ALA A 97 6.37 -9.18 8.31
C ALA A 97 6.78 -9.74 6.95
N TRP A 98 7.80 -10.58 6.94
CA TRP A 98 8.14 -11.38 5.75
C TRP A 98 7.35 -12.68 5.76
N ARG A 99 6.76 -13.03 4.61
CA ARG A 99 5.97 -14.25 4.41
C ARG A 99 6.19 -14.81 3.01
N GLU A 100 6.19 -16.12 2.89
CA GLU A 100 6.06 -16.79 1.60
C GLU A 100 4.56 -16.94 1.29
N ILE A 101 4.14 -16.53 0.09
CA ILE A 101 2.74 -16.59 -0.33
C ILE A 101 2.63 -17.24 -1.71
N ILE A 102 1.57 -18.03 -1.90
CA ILE A 102 1.17 -18.53 -3.21
C ILE A 102 0.02 -17.64 -3.70
N LEU A 103 0.24 -17.00 -4.85
CA LEU A 103 -0.74 -16.15 -5.50
C LEU A 103 -1.50 -16.94 -6.57
N GLU A 104 -2.81 -16.77 -6.62
CA GLU A 104 -3.70 -17.25 -7.70
C GLU A 104 -3.98 -16.14 -8.74
#